data_AF-A0A7R9HDL8-F1
#
_entry.id   AF-A0A7R9HDL8-F1
#
_cell.length_a   1.000
_cell.length_b   1.000
_cell.length_c   1.000
_cell.angle_alpha   90.00
_cell.angle_beta   90.00
_cell.angle_gamma   90.00
#
_symmetry.space_group_name_H-M   'P 1'
#
loop_
_entity.id
_entity.type
_entity.pdbx_description
1 polymer ?
#
loop_
_entity_poly.entity_id
_entity_poly.type
_entity_poly.pdbx_seq_one_letter_code
_entity_poly.pdbx_strand_id
1 'polypeptide(L)'
;MNSGIAVVDRHIFVLGGEEGWDRYHDTIECYSPDSDTWKLTGEMPTSRSWLSCVPLQDGNHTLFKCMGQAQEQTTNTTPISVGGPVGHQPSPNHLEP
;
A
#
# COMPACT_ATOMS: atom_id res chain seq x y z
N MET A 1 -10.66 10.70 9.83
CA MET A 1 -10.06 9.83 8.81
C MET A 1 -8.56 9.93 8.93
N ASN A 2 -8.02 9.11 9.82
CA ASN A 2 -6.64 9.24 10.26
C ASN A 2 -5.87 7.97 9.89
N SER A 3 -5.50 7.89 8.61
CA SER A 3 -4.80 6.75 8.00
C SER A 3 -3.31 7.07 7.80
N GLY A 4 -2.49 6.02 7.71
CA GLY A 4 -1.10 6.16 7.29
C GLY A 4 -1.03 6.19 5.77
N ILE A 5 -0.23 7.10 5.21
CA ILE A 5 -0.07 7.24 3.76
C ILE A 5 1.42 7.20 3.43
N ALA A 6 1.78 6.45 2.38
CA ALA A 6 3.14 6.38 1.87
C ALA A 6 3.13 6.30 0.34
N VAL A 7 4.20 6.78 -0.30
CA VAL A 7 4.42 6.64 -1.74
C VAL A 7 5.62 5.73 -1.96
N VAL A 8 5.45 4.68 -2.76
CA VAL A 8 6.49 3.70 -3.09
C VAL A 8 6.37 3.35 -4.57
N ASP A 9 7.47 3.45 -5.32
CA ASP A 9 7.49 3.14 -6.76
C ASP A 9 6.34 3.75 -7.56
N ARG A 10 6.05 5.04 -7.32
CA ARG A 10 4.93 5.82 -7.91
C ARG A 10 3.52 5.35 -7.54
N HIS A 11 3.37 4.39 -6.64
CA HIS A 11 2.09 3.95 -6.10
C HIS A 11 1.82 4.60 -4.75
N ILE A 12 0.54 4.87 -4.44
CA ILE A 12 0.12 5.41 -3.15
C ILE A 12 -0.39 4.25 -2.31
N PHE A 13 0.13 4.09 -1.10
CA PHE A 13 -0.32 3.13 -0.12
C PHE A 13 -1.08 3.84 0.99
N VAL A 14 -2.25 3.32 1.33
CA VAL A 14 -3.07 3.73 2.47
C VAL A 14 -3.15 2.56 3.44
N LEU A 15 -2.81 2.81 4.70
CA LEU A 15 -2.75 1.81 5.76
C LEU A 15 -3.72 2.19 6.86
N GLY A 16 -4.68 1.30 7.12
CA GLY A 16 -5.68 1.45 8.16
C GLY A 16 -6.48 2.74 8.07
N GLY A 17 -6.86 3.28 9.22
CA GLY A 17 -7.75 4.41 9.33
C GLY A 17 -9.02 4.08 10.11
N GLU A 18 -9.96 5.01 10.05
CA GLU A 18 -11.25 4.92 10.72
C GLU A 18 -12.38 5.30 9.77
N GLU A 19 -13.47 4.55 9.85
CA GLU A 19 -14.72 4.84 9.17
C GLU A 19 -15.80 5.08 10.23
N GLY A 20 -16.12 6.35 10.50
CA GLY A 20 -17.03 6.69 11.59
C GLY A 20 -16.35 6.63 12.96
N TRP A 21 -17.10 6.22 13.99
CA TRP A 21 -16.69 6.41 15.39
C TRP A 21 -16.10 5.15 16.07
N ASP A 22 -16.41 3.96 15.56
CA ASP A 22 -16.09 2.67 16.18
C ASP A 22 -15.49 1.64 15.21
N ARG A 23 -15.36 1.99 13.92
CA ARG A 23 -14.78 1.10 12.91
C ARG A 23 -13.39 1.55 12.52
N TYR A 24 -12.43 0.69 12.80
CA TYR A 24 -11.03 0.86 12.42
C TYR A 24 -10.68 -0.13 11.32
N HIS A 25 -9.75 0.25 10.45
CA HIS A 25 -9.27 -0.60 9.37
C HIS A 25 -7.86 -1.13 9.68
N ASP A 26 -7.61 -2.36 9.28
CA ASP A 26 -6.28 -2.98 9.16
C ASP A 26 -5.83 -3.10 7.71
N THR A 27 -6.70 -2.82 6.74
CA THR A 27 -6.39 -2.98 5.32
C THR A 27 -5.23 -2.10 4.86
N ILE A 28 -4.45 -2.63 3.92
CA ILE A 28 -3.42 -1.93 3.15
C ILE A 28 -3.87 -1.87 1.70
N GLU A 29 -4.21 -0.68 1.24
CA GLU A 29 -4.72 -0.44 -0.10
C GLU A 29 -3.69 0.32 -0.92
N CYS A 30 -3.53 -0.06 -2.18
CA CYS A 30 -2.57 0.53 -3.11
C CYS A 30 -3.32 1.12 -4.30
N TYR A 31 -3.07 2.41 -4.56
CA TYR A 31 -3.48 3.08 -5.77
C TYR A 31 -2.36 3.02 -6.81
N SER A 32 -2.71 2.55 -8.00
CA SER A 32 -1.85 2.56 -9.18
C SER A 32 -2.29 3.66 -10.14
N PRO A 33 -1.49 4.71 -10.38
CA PRO A 33 -1.84 5.77 -11.31
C PRO A 33 -1.85 5.31 -12.77
N ASP A 34 -1.10 4.24 -13.10
CA ASP A 34 -1.03 3.73 -14.47
C ASP A 34 -2.33 3.02 -14.89
N SER A 35 -3.09 2.50 -13.92
CA SER A 35 -4.39 1.85 -14.16
C SER A 35 -5.58 2.61 -13.59
N ASP A 36 -5.32 3.68 -12.83
CA ASP A 36 -6.32 4.44 -12.07
C ASP A 36 -7.21 3.56 -11.18
N THR A 37 -6.60 2.61 -10.48
CA THR A 37 -7.33 1.67 -9.62
C THR A 37 -6.73 1.56 -8.22
N TRP A 38 -7.62 1.29 -7.26
CA TRP A 38 -7.27 0.85 -5.91
C TRP A 38 -7.30 -0.68 -5.84
N LYS A 39 -6.35 -1.27 -5.13
CA LYS A 39 -6.27 -2.72 -4.87
C LYS A 39 -5.93 -2.99 -3.41
N LEU A 40 -6.58 -3.99 -2.82
CA LEU A 40 -6.16 -4.54 -1.52
C LEU A 40 -4.85 -5.31 -1.70
N THR A 41 -3.82 -4.91 -0.97
CA THR A 41 -2.46 -5.47 -1.08
C THR A 41 -2.00 -6.20 0.19
N GLY A 42 -2.70 -6.02 1.29
CA GLY A 42 -2.46 -6.74 2.53
C GLY A 42 -3.29 -6.21 3.69
N GLU A 43 -2.99 -6.69 4.89
CA GLU A 43 -3.64 -6.32 6.14
C GLU A 43 -2.57 -6.16 7.24
N MET A 44 -2.79 -5.22 8.14
CA MET A 44 -2.03 -5.05 9.38
C MET A 44 -2.50 -6.07 10.42
N PRO A 45 -1.65 -6.49 11.38
CA PRO A 45 -2.05 -7.45 12.41
C PRO A 45 -3.20 -6.98 13.33
N THR A 46 -3.41 -5.67 13.41
CA THR A 46 -4.45 -5.03 14.25
C THR A 46 -4.98 -3.80 13.53
N SER A 47 -6.30 -3.64 13.49
CA SER A 47 -6.94 -2.45 12.95
C SER A 47 -6.58 -1.21 13.79
N ARG A 48 -6.26 -0.08 13.14
CA ARG A 48 -5.77 1.14 13.82
C ARG A 48 -5.98 2.40 12.98
N SER A 49 -6.20 3.53 13.65
CA SER A 49 -6.16 4.88 13.08
C SER A 49 -5.16 5.76 13.85
N TRP A 50 -5.04 7.04 13.49
CA TRP A 50 -4.09 8.00 14.10
C TRP A 50 -2.63 7.58 13.95
N LEU A 51 -2.28 7.05 12.78
CA LEU A 51 -0.91 6.66 12.46
C LEU A 51 -0.24 7.60 11.44
N SER A 52 1.06 7.80 11.64
CA SER A 52 1.99 8.21 10.59
C SER A 52 2.67 6.95 10.04
N CYS A 53 2.99 6.94 8.74
CA CYS A 53 3.63 5.82 8.07
C CYS A 53 4.85 6.32 7.29
N VAL A 54 5.95 5.57 7.35
CA VAL A 54 7.14 5.81 6.53
C VAL A 54 7.52 4.51 5.82
N PRO A 55 7.67 4.52 4.48
CA PRO A 55 8.17 3.37 3.76
C PRO A 55 9.70 3.27 3.90
N LEU A 56 10.19 2.04 4.06
CA LEU A 56 11.59 1.68 4.01
C LEU A 56 11.76 0.64 2.90
N GLN A 57 12.66 0.93 1.96
CA GLN A 57 13.04 -0.02 0.93
C GLN A 57 14.23 -0.86 1.42
N ASP A 58 14.05 -2.18 1.47
CA ASP A 58 15.07 -3.16 1.80
C ASP A 58 15.21 -4.16 0.64
N GLY A 59 16.11 -3.85 -0.30
CA GLY A 59 16.23 -4.60 -1.55
C GLY A 59 14.94 -4.55 -2.37
N ASN A 60 14.39 -5.73 -2.69
CA ASN A 60 13.13 -5.86 -3.43
C ASN A 60 11.89 -5.81 -2.51
N HIS A 61 12.09 -5.57 -1.21
CA HIS A 61 11.01 -5.56 -0.24
C HIS A 61 10.74 -4.13 0.22
N THR A 62 9.46 -3.78 0.35
CA THR A 62 9.02 -2.56 1.00
C THR A 62 8.47 -2.89 2.39
N LEU A 63 8.98 -2.20 3.41
CA LEU A 63 8.52 -2.27 4.79
C LEU A 63 7.83 -0.95 5.16
N PHE A 64 6.71 -0.99 5.86
CA PHE A 64 6.02 0.19 6.36
C PHE A 64 6.17 0.30 7.87
N LYS A 65 6.88 1.33 8.32
CA LYS A 65 7.01 1.65 9.73
C LYS A 65 5.91 2.64 10.11
N CYS A 66 4.92 2.17 10.86
CA CYS A 66 3.84 3.00 11.38
C CYS A 66 4.11 3.41 12.84
N MET A 67 3.77 4.66 13.18
CA MET A 67 3.82 5.20 14.55
C MET A 67 2.50 5.94 14.84
N GLY A 68 1.87 5.71 16.00
CA GLY A 68 0.57 6.31 16.32
C GLY A 68 0.07 5.96 17.72
N GLN A 69 -1.03 6.60 18.15
CA GLN A 69 -1.66 6.35 19.46
C GLN A 69 -2.46 5.04 19.45
N ALA A 70 -1.78 3.89 19.46
CA ALA A 70 -2.27 2.62 20.01
C ALA A 70 -1.13 1.58 19.96
N GLN A 71 -0.46 1.42 21.11
CA GLN A 71 0.63 0.47 21.43
C GLN A 71 1.81 0.44 20.45
N GLU A 72 3.00 0.79 20.94
CA GLU A 72 4.27 0.64 20.21
C GLU A 72 4.45 -0.79 19.70
N GLN A 73 4.10 -1.03 18.44
CA GLN A 73 4.49 -2.23 17.72
C GLN A 73 4.97 -1.81 16.33
N THR A 74 6.24 -2.07 16.04
CA THR A 74 6.78 -2.17 14.68
C THR A 74 5.89 -3.11 13.89
N THR A 75 5.09 -2.58 12.95
CA THR A 75 4.45 -3.41 11.94
C THR A 75 5.53 -3.93 11.00
N ASN A 76 5.94 -5.18 11.19
CA ASN A 76 6.65 -5.89 10.14
C ASN A 76 5.60 -6.19 9.06
N THR A 77 5.40 -5.24 8.14
CA THR A 77 4.57 -5.53 6.97
C THR A 77 5.28 -6.59 6.16
N THR A 78 4.50 -7.54 5.65
CA THR A 78 4.96 -8.53 4.69
C THR A 78 5.76 -7.81 3.60
N PRO A 79 6.92 -8.34 3.20
CA PRO A 79 7.58 -7.93 1.98
C PRO A 79 6.60 -7.85 0.82
N ILE A 80 6.24 -6.63 0.40
CA ILE A 80 5.57 -6.47 -0.88
C ILE A 80 6.69 -6.56 -1.91
N SER A 81 6.87 -7.74 -2.50
CA SER A 81 7.65 -7.88 -3.73
C SER A 81 6.89 -7.15 -4.83
N VAL A 82 7.17 -5.86 -5.01
CA VAL A 82 6.73 -5.15 -6.21
C VAL A 82 7.48 -5.82 -7.36
N GLY A 83 6.78 -6.65 -8.14
CA GLY A 83 7.35 -7.33 -9.28
C GLY A 83 8.09 -6.32 -10.16
N GLY A 84 9.32 -6.66 -10.55
CA GLY A 84 10.15 -5.83 -11.43
C GLY A 84 9.45 -5.47 -12.74
N PRO A 85 10.08 -4.61 -13.57
CA PRO A 85 9.43 -4.01 -14.74
C PRO A 85 8.75 -5.07 -15.60
N VAL A 86 7.43 -4.97 -15.72
CA VAL A 86 6.63 -5.83 -16.59
C VAL A 86 7.13 -5.61 -18.01
N GLY A 87 7.80 -6.63 -18.56
CA GLY A 87 8.24 -6.60 -19.96
C GLY A 87 7.04 -6.29 -20.85
N HIS A 88 7.21 -5.29 -21.73
CA HIS A 88 6.23 -4.95 -22.75
C HIS A 88 5.84 -6.22 -23.54
N GLN A 89 4.63 -6.72 -23.32
CA GLN A 89 3.98 -7.57 -24.31
C GLN A 89 3.64 -6.69 -25.51
N PRO A 90 4.06 -7.04 -26.74
CA PRO A 90 3.63 -6.31 -27.92
C PRO A 90 2.11 -6.52 -28.10
N SER A 91 1.36 -5.43 -28.25
CA SER A 91 -0.08 -5.45 -28.49
C SER A 91 -0.40 -6.19 -29.80
N PRO A 92 -1.40 -7.10 -29.81
CA PRO A 92 -1.87 -7.69 -31.05
C PRO A 92 -2.82 -6.72 -31.77
N ASN A 93 -2.60 -6.60 -33.08
CA ASN A 93 -3.51 -6.05 -34.09
C ASN A 93 -3.44 -4.53 -34.35
N HIS A 94 -2.46 -4.13 -35.15
CA HIS A 94 -2.69 -3.12 -36.18
C HIS A 94 -2.99 -3.87 -37.48
N LEU A 95 -4.26 -3.95 -37.88
CA LEU A 95 -4.63 -4.32 -39.25
C LEU A 95 -4.38 -3.06 -40.09
N GLU A 96 -3.32 -3.08 -40.90
CA GLU A 96 -3.13 -2.08 -41.95
C GLU A 96 -3.97 -2.46 -43.18
N PRO A 97 -4.48 -1.47 -43.94
CA PRO A 97 -5.25 -1.69 -45.17
C PRO A 97 -4.42 -2.22 -46.35
#